data_AF-A0A257RS85-F1
#
_entry.id   AF-A0A257RS85-F1
#
_cell.length_a   1.000
_cell.length_b   1.000
_cell.length_c   1.000
_cell.angle_alpha   90.00
_cell.angle_beta   90.00
_cell.angle_gamma   90.00
#
_symmetry.space_group_name_H-M   'P 1'
#
loop_
_entity.id
_entity.type
_entity.pdbx_description
1 polymer ?
#
loop_
_entity_poly.entity_id
_entity_poly.type
_entity_poly.pdbx_seq_one_letter_code
_entity_poly.pdbx_strand_id
1 'polypeptide(L)'
;MQDALKDFVLQERKRGVSDSDITHALQGAGWQVADIEMALATLPSTPASTWRMGVLAIGGIVAIAFLATLIFLMFRAPSATSTGGTARTVVAPVASASPQDVSPPVSVAQSTTTSQSTPTANTFALTSIFLKDDPTAQRIATGAQSSVDIRTFSLKIGDATAVGTDSFAYRLVSALRMLGYVPGSAGGQYMSESLLFPFERDNNLPVSDMVNAQVLKTLDAELAVRETKDAQLSAQFPLAKYVTAPPVVNEPTEEHAAALFTIAFKALPSQLVVWNEKNFQTYLAKQVTGSYAGLGTPNYRVCLAFLYPEFGDACAVIHKKVSGFWGSDFSIATTLLHEYAHYLDKNLYAPEQGTSLGIIDTSGFYAISYDTSKGTVTSNGWTEYPFLRPNDVANEFVSSYAEGWGNDSIHTAYEDFAESFALYVTGGRIFRELAKTSPVLSEKYLWLKEHVFGGQEYDTGDVASIAYLKAHATASGADAVATKAFNVIDYATQLPDFDWSYTF
;
A
#
# COMPACT_ATOMS: atom_id res chain seq x y z
N MET A 1 -29.72 -18.83 -2.32
CA MET A 1 -28.44 -19.60 -2.31
C MET A 1 -28.20 -20.27 -3.64
N GLN A 2 -29.11 -21.12 -4.13
CA GLN A 2 -28.98 -21.77 -5.44
C GLN A 2 -28.94 -20.80 -6.64
N ASP A 3 -29.66 -19.67 -6.58
CA ASP A 3 -29.61 -18.67 -7.68
C ASP A 3 -28.27 -17.93 -7.71
N ALA A 4 -27.70 -17.60 -6.56
CA ALA A 4 -26.36 -16.99 -6.48
C ALA A 4 -25.27 -17.95 -6.99
N LEU A 5 -25.40 -19.25 -6.71
CA LEU A 5 -24.52 -20.28 -7.25
C LEU A 5 -24.61 -20.36 -8.79
N LYS A 6 -25.82 -20.32 -9.34
CA LYS A 6 -26.03 -20.31 -10.81
C LYS A 6 -25.48 -19.05 -11.46
N ASP A 7 -25.70 -17.88 -10.85
CA ASP A 7 -25.16 -16.62 -11.37
C ASP A 7 -23.63 -16.62 -11.38
N PHE A 8 -23.00 -17.16 -10.33
CA PHE A 8 -21.56 -17.35 -10.27
C PHE A 8 -21.05 -18.29 -11.38
N VAL A 9 -21.62 -19.50 -11.49
CA VAL A 9 -21.25 -20.48 -12.54
C VAL A 9 -21.41 -19.89 -13.95
N LEU A 10 -22.47 -19.11 -14.18
CA LEU A 10 -22.71 -18.45 -15.46
C LEU A 10 -21.67 -17.35 -15.76
N GLN A 11 -21.26 -16.57 -14.77
CA GLN A 11 -20.21 -15.56 -14.93
C GLN A 11 -18.85 -16.19 -15.22
N GLU A 12 -18.48 -17.27 -14.52
CA GLU A 12 -17.20 -17.95 -14.74
C GLU A 12 -17.14 -18.66 -16.09
N ARG A 13 -18.24 -19.29 -16.55
CA ARG A 13 -18.33 -19.80 -17.93
C ARG A 13 -18.18 -18.70 -18.98
N LYS A 14 -18.71 -17.49 -18.74
CA LYS A 14 -18.51 -16.32 -19.64
C LYS A 14 -17.06 -15.84 -19.65
N ARG A 15 -16.31 -16.07 -18.58
CA ARG A 15 -14.87 -15.80 -18.46
C ARG A 15 -13.99 -16.89 -19.07
N GLY A 16 -14.60 -18.00 -19.54
CA GLY A 16 -13.89 -19.11 -20.16
C GLY A 16 -13.28 -20.12 -19.17
N VAL A 17 -13.66 -20.06 -17.89
CA VAL A 17 -13.21 -21.01 -16.87
C VAL A 17 -13.88 -22.36 -17.10
N SER A 18 -13.12 -23.46 -16.98
CA SER A 18 -13.65 -24.79 -17.20
C SER A 18 -14.57 -25.24 -16.05
N ASP A 19 -15.57 -26.08 -16.36
CA ASP A 19 -16.49 -26.61 -15.36
C ASP A 19 -15.76 -27.39 -14.25
N SER A 20 -14.61 -28.02 -14.54
CA SER A 20 -13.78 -28.69 -13.52
C SER A 20 -13.12 -27.70 -12.57
N ASP A 21 -12.65 -26.56 -13.06
CA ASP A 21 -12.02 -25.53 -12.22
C ASP A 21 -13.06 -24.82 -11.35
N ILE A 22 -14.24 -24.52 -11.93
CA ILE A 22 -15.40 -24.00 -11.19
C ILE A 22 -15.80 -24.97 -10.06
N THR A 23 -15.82 -26.28 -10.35
CA THR A 23 -16.16 -27.32 -9.37
C THR A 23 -15.13 -27.38 -8.24
N HIS A 24 -13.84 -27.41 -8.58
CA HIS A 24 -12.76 -27.49 -7.59
C HIS A 24 -12.78 -26.28 -6.63
N ALA A 25 -12.97 -25.08 -7.19
CA ALA A 25 -13.09 -23.85 -6.42
C ALA A 25 -14.28 -23.87 -5.45
N LEU A 26 -15.47 -24.25 -5.92
CA LEU A 26 -16.69 -24.26 -5.11
C LEU A 26 -16.61 -25.34 -4.00
N GLN A 27 -15.98 -26.49 -4.29
CA GLN A 27 -15.68 -27.50 -3.28
C GLN A 27 -14.70 -26.98 -2.22
N GLY A 28 -13.65 -26.26 -2.62
CA GLY A 28 -12.72 -25.59 -1.70
C GLY A 28 -13.42 -24.57 -0.78
N ALA A 29 -14.52 -23.98 -1.26
CA ALA A 29 -15.37 -23.08 -0.50
C ALA A 29 -16.49 -23.78 0.31
N GLY A 30 -16.49 -25.11 0.38
CA GLY A 30 -17.44 -25.88 1.19
C GLY A 30 -18.81 -26.13 0.57
N TRP A 31 -19.01 -25.85 -0.73
CA TRP A 31 -20.25 -26.21 -1.43
C TRP A 31 -20.33 -27.72 -1.66
N GLN A 32 -21.54 -28.28 -1.51
CA GLN A 32 -21.78 -29.70 -1.75
C GLN A 32 -21.74 -29.98 -3.25
N VAL A 33 -21.09 -31.09 -3.62
CA VAL A 33 -20.92 -31.50 -5.03
C VAL A 33 -22.25 -31.58 -5.77
N ALA A 34 -23.30 -32.08 -5.12
CA ALA A 34 -24.64 -32.20 -5.71
C ALA A 34 -25.25 -30.84 -6.10
N ASP A 35 -25.01 -29.79 -5.32
CA ASP A 35 -25.51 -28.44 -5.62
C ASP A 35 -24.74 -27.81 -6.80
N ILE A 36 -23.42 -28.06 -6.86
CA ILE A 36 -22.54 -27.61 -7.95
C ILE A 36 -22.94 -28.29 -9.26
N GLU A 37 -23.08 -29.61 -9.26
CA GLU A 37 -23.48 -30.40 -10.42
C GLU A 37 -24.87 -29.97 -10.93
N MET A 38 -25.81 -29.71 -10.03
CA MET A 38 -27.13 -29.20 -10.39
C MET A 38 -27.08 -27.79 -11.01
N ALA A 39 -26.23 -26.89 -10.50
CA ALA A 39 -26.03 -25.56 -11.09
C ALA A 39 -25.39 -25.66 -12.49
N LEU A 40 -24.38 -26.51 -12.65
CA LEU A 40 -23.70 -26.75 -13.94
C LEU A 40 -24.64 -27.38 -14.99
N ALA A 41 -25.52 -28.30 -14.59
CA ALA A 41 -26.45 -29.00 -15.46
C ALA A 41 -27.65 -28.13 -15.90
N THR A 42 -28.03 -27.13 -15.10
CA THR A 42 -29.18 -26.26 -15.41
C THR A 42 -28.82 -25.05 -16.27
N LEU A 43 -27.52 -24.83 -16.53
CA LEU A 43 -27.03 -23.75 -17.37
C LEU A 43 -26.54 -24.28 -18.72
N PRO A 44 -26.84 -23.61 -19.84
CA PRO A 44 -26.38 -24.04 -21.15
C PRO A 44 -24.85 -24.12 -21.19
N SER A 45 -24.30 -25.25 -21.66
CA SER A 45 -22.88 -25.38 -21.94
C SER A 45 -22.50 -24.42 -23.06
N THR A 46 -21.63 -23.45 -22.80
CA THR A 46 -21.07 -22.60 -23.86
C THR A 46 -20.21 -23.49 -24.77
N PRO A 47 -20.46 -23.53 -26.10
CA PRO A 47 -19.66 -24.35 -26.99
C PRO A 47 -18.22 -23.84 -26.97
N ALA A 48 -17.29 -24.74 -26.68
CA ALA A 48 -15.86 -24.50 -26.76
C ALA A 48 -15.45 -24.38 -28.25
N SER A 49 -15.75 -23.25 -28.89
CA SER A 49 -15.23 -22.94 -30.21
C SER A 49 -14.61 -21.53 -30.26
N THR A 50 -13.32 -21.52 -30.59
CA THR A 50 -12.56 -20.44 -31.26
C THR A 50 -11.88 -19.32 -30.45
N TRP A 51 -11.68 -19.44 -29.14
CA TRP A 51 -10.70 -18.60 -28.43
C TRP A 51 -9.51 -19.44 -27.95
N ARG A 52 -8.66 -19.86 -28.90
CA ARG A 52 -7.28 -20.26 -28.60
C ARG A 52 -6.38 -19.04 -28.84
N MET A 53 -6.30 -18.15 -27.87
CA MET A 53 -5.07 -17.40 -27.60
C MET A 53 -4.68 -17.73 -26.17
N GLY A 54 -3.50 -18.33 -26.01
CA GLY A 54 -2.95 -18.74 -24.73
C GLY A 54 -2.64 -17.52 -23.87
N VAL A 55 -3.62 -17.13 -23.05
CA VAL A 55 -3.44 -16.30 -21.87
C VAL A 55 -3.80 -17.20 -20.69
N LEU A 56 -2.80 -17.51 -19.86
CA LEU A 56 -2.96 -18.26 -18.63
C LEU A 56 -3.96 -17.54 -17.72
N ALA A 57 -5.10 -18.18 -17.47
CA ALA A 57 -6.20 -17.72 -16.63
C ALA A 57 -5.86 -17.85 -15.13
N ILE A 58 -4.78 -17.21 -14.68
CA ILE A 58 -4.29 -17.30 -13.29
C ILE A 58 -5.02 -16.29 -12.37
N GLY A 59 -5.39 -15.11 -12.90
CA GLY A 59 -6.03 -14.05 -12.10
C GLY A 59 -7.45 -14.37 -11.61
N GLY A 60 -8.17 -15.30 -12.26
CA GLY A 60 -9.53 -15.67 -11.85
C GLY A 60 -9.56 -16.51 -10.58
N ILE A 61 -8.59 -17.41 -10.39
CA ILE A 61 -8.61 -18.45 -9.33
C ILE A 61 -8.41 -17.84 -7.93
N VAL A 62 -7.61 -16.77 -7.83
CA VAL A 62 -7.34 -16.07 -6.55
C VAL A 62 -8.57 -15.29 -6.06
N ALA A 63 -9.31 -14.63 -6.96
CA ALA A 63 -10.56 -13.92 -6.63
C ALA A 63 -11.68 -14.89 -6.21
N ILE A 64 -11.67 -16.13 -6.74
CA ILE A 64 -12.68 -17.16 -6.49
C ILE A 64 -12.60 -17.72 -5.06
N ALA A 65 -11.40 -17.97 -4.53
CA ALA A 65 -11.23 -18.45 -3.15
C ALA A 65 -11.61 -17.39 -2.11
N PHE A 66 -11.39 -16.11 -2.42
CA PHE A 66 -11.63 -14.98 -1.52
C PHE A 66 -13.11 -14.65 -1.37
N LEU A 67 -13.86 -14.57 -2.48
CA LEU A 67 -15.29 -14.22 -2.47
C LEU A 67 -16.16 -15.29 -1.80
N ALA A 68 -15.81 -16.57 -1.98
CA ALA A 68 -16.57 -17.68 -1.42
C ALA A 68 -16.35 -17.84 0.10
N THR A 69 -15.15 -17.52 0.58
CA THR A 69 -14.82 -17.43 2.01
C THR A 69 -15.55 -16.25 2.69
N LEU A 70 -15.68 -15.12 1.99
CA LEU A 70 -16.40 -13.94 2.49
C LEU A 70 -17.90 -14.21 2.67
N ILE A 71 -18.53 -14.91 1.70
CA ILE A 71 -19.95 -15.30 1.79
C ILE A 71 -20.18 -16.28 2.94
N PHE A 72 -19.25 -17.22 3.19
CA PHE A 72 -19.38 -18.20 4.28
C PHE A 72 -19.26 -17.55 5.68
N LEU A 73 -18.41 -16.54 5.84
CA LEU A 73 -18.21 -15.83 7.11
C LEU A 73 -19.40 -14.92 7.48
N MET A 74 -20.17 -14.43 6.51
CA MET A 74 -21.30 -13.53 6.77
C MET A 74 -22.54 -14.21 7.39
N PHE A 75 -22.63 -15.55 7.41
CA PHE A 75 -23.84 -16.28 7.85
C PHE A 75 -23.67 -17.15 9.10
N ARG A 76 -22.57 -17.03 9.85
CA ARG A 76 -22.38 -17.76 11.11
C ARG A 76 -22.82 -16.91 12.31
N ALA A 77 -23.91 -17.30 12.97
CA ALA A 77 -24.31 -16.72 14.26
C ALA A 77 -23.35 -17.20 15.38
N PRO A 78 -22.81 -16.31 16.23
CA PRO A 78 -21.91 -16.73 17.29
C PRO A 78 -22.69 -17.35 18.46
N SER A 79 -22.28 -18.56 18.85
CA SER A 79 -22.74 -19.23 20.06
C SER A 79 -21.94 -18.71 21.26
N ALA A 80 -22.62 -18.13 22.24
CA ALA A 80 -22.00 -17.66 23.48
C ALA A 80 -21.64 -18.83 24.40
N THR A 81 -20.40 -18.90 24.86
CA THR A 81 -20.03 -19.60 26.10
C THR A 81 -19.09 -18.73 26.92
N SER A 82 -19.49 -18.51 28.17
CA SER A 82 -18.78 -17.73 29.19
C SER A 82 -17.89 -18.63 30.05
N THR A 83 -16.66 -18.20 30.32
CA THR A 83 -15.87 -18.44 31.55
C THR A 83 -14.80 -17.33 31.56
N GLY A 84 -14.50 -16.56 32.60
CA GLY A 84 -14.59 -16.77 34.05
C GLY A 84 -13.17 -17.04 34.59
N GLY A 85 -12.42 -16.03 35.04
CA GLY A 85 -11.10 -16.28 35.63
C GLY A 85 -10.20 -15.07 35.95
N THR A 86 -10.37 -14.53 37.16
CA THR A 86 -9.34 -14.03 38.12
C THR A 86 -8.25 -13.03 37.69
N ALA A 87 -8.36 -11.82 38.26
CA ALA A 87 -7.34 -10.78 38.32
C ALA A 87 -6.15 -11.13 39.22
N ARG A 88 -4.94 -10.80 38.77
CA ARG A 88 -3.70 -10.87 39.56
C ARG A 88 -3.16 -9.46 39.78
N THR A 89 -3.08 -9.08 41.04
CA THR A 89 -2.56 -7.80 41.55
C THR A 89 -1.04 -7.74 41.37
N VAL A 90 -0.52 -6.69 40.73
CA VAL A 90 0.92 -6.39 40.68
C VAL A 90 1.20 -5.22 41.61
N VAL A 91 2.16 -5.46 42.51
CA VAL A 91 2.67 -4.53 43.54
C VAL A 91 3.66 -3.56 42.89
N ALA A 92 3.47 -2.26 43.08
CA ALA A 92 4.43 -1.22 42.73
C ALA A 92 5.43 -0.98 43.87
N PRO A 93 6.72 -0.69 43.59
CA PRO A 93 7.67 -0.29 44.61
C PRO A 93 7.69 1.24 44.84
N VAL A 94 8.20 1.57 46.03
CA VAL A 94 8.06 2.81 46.80
C VAL A 94 9.16 3.85 46.48
N ALA A 95 8.71 5.12 46.53
CA ALA A 95 9.34 6.42 46.75
C ALA A 95 10.85 6.60 47.06
N SER A 96 11.42 7.68 46.48
CA SER A 96 12.21 8.75 47.14
C SER A 96 12.37 9.91 46.11
N ALA A 97 12.46 11.22 46.37
CA ALA A 97 12.38 12.10 47.53
C ALA A 97 12.12 13.53 46.97
N SER A 98 11.40 14.38 47.71
CA SER A 98 11.28 15.82 47.43
C SER A 98 12.57 16.58 47.78
N PRO A 99 12.78 17.78 47.23
CA PRO A 99 12.58 18.96 48.09
C PRO A 99 11.98 20.21 47.42
N GLN A 100 11.21 20.92 48.27
CA GLN A 100 11.10 22.38 48.41
C GLN A 100 10.24 23.22 47.45
N ASP A 101 9.02 23.44 47.92
CA ASP A 101 8.28 24.71 48.05
C ASP A 101 9.07 26.00 47.76
N VAL A 102 8.65 26.71 46.70
CA VAL A 102 8.80 28.16 46.59
C VAL A 102 7.47 28.72 46.08
N SER A 103 6.78 29.46 46.96
CA SER A 103 5.50 30.12 46.65
C SER A 103 5.68 31.20 45.57
N PRO A 104 4.77 31.34 44.61
CA PRO A 104 4.77 32.48 43.69
C PRO A 104 4.11 33.71 44.34
N PRO A 105 4.50 34.94 43.94
CA PRO A 105 3.85 36.15 44.39
C PRO A 105 2.47 36.30 43.76
N VAL A 106 1.51 36.73 44.59
CA VAL A 106 0.15 37.13 44.21
C VAL A 106 0.24 38.31 43.24
N SER A 107 -0.07 38.07 41.97
CA SER A 107 -0.22 39.11 40.95
C SER A 107 -1.64 39.68 40.98
N VAL A 108 -1.72 41.00 41.14
CA VAL A 108 -2.95 41.80 41.15
C VAL A 108 -3.54 41.79 39.73
N ALA A 109 -4.77 41.30 39.59
CA ALA A 109 -5.51 41.31 38.34
C ALA A 109 -5.77 42.76 37.86
N GLN A 110 -5.01 43.22 36.86
CA GLN A 110 -5.39 44.36 36.05
C GLN A 110 -6.37 43.90 34.98
N SER A 111 -7.61 44.38 35.07
CA SER A 111 -8.65 44.24 34.06
C SER A 111 -8.28 45.05 32.82
N THR A 112 -7.45 44.50 31.95
CA THR A 112 -7.25 45.02 30.59
C THR A 112 -8.45 44.62 29.74
N THR A 113 -9.31 45.60 29.46
CA THR A 113 -10.34 45.55 28.42
C THR A 113 -9.64 45.40 27.07
N THR A 114 -9.35 44.16 26.67
CA THR A 114 -8.94 43.84 25.30
C THR A 114 -10.12 44.10 24.40
N SER A 115 -10.11 45.24 23.71
CA SER A 115 -10.95 45.47 22.54
C SER A 115 -10.76 44.29 21.59
N GLN A 116 -11.76 43.43 21.50
CA GLN A 116 -11.86 42.39 20.49
C GLN A 116 -11.92 43.10 19.13
N SER A 117 -10.76 43.33 18.54
CA SER A 117 -10.65 43.67 17.13
C SER A 117 -11.26 42.50 16.37
N THR A 118 -12.40 42.72 15.73
CA THR A 118 -13.03 41.76 14.84
C THR A 118 -11.95 41.26 13.88
N PRO A 119 -11.58 39.96 13.92
CA PRO A 119 -10.52 39.46 13.08
C PRO A 119 -10.93 39.70 11.62
N THR A 120 -10.15 40.52 10.92
CA THR A 120 -10.33 40.75 9.49
C THR A 120 -10.28 39.39 8.83
N ALA A 121 -11.35 39.01 8.12
CA ALA A 121 -11.41 37.71 7.46
C ALA A 121 -10.18 37.56 6.54
N ASN A 122 -9.30 36.61 6.87
CA ASN A 122 -8.09 36.33 6.10
C ASN A 122 -8.50 35.67 4.78
N THR A 123 -8.76 36.48 3.76
CA THR A 123 -9.03 35.99 2.41
C THR A 123 -7.74 35.67 1.68
N PHE A 124 -7.74 34.62 0.87
CA PHE A 124 -6.62 34.24 0.00
C PHE A 124 -7.12 33.54 -1.27
N ALA A 125 -6.27 33.47 -2.29
CA ALA A 125 -6.55 32.73 -3.51
C ALA A 125 -5.90 31.35 -3.44
N LEU A 126 -6.65 30.31 -3.80
CA LEU A 126 -6.14 28.95 -3.95
C LEU A 126 -5.33 28.82 -5.23
N THR A 127 -4.23 28.10 -5.17
CA THR A 127 -3.26 27.93 -6.25
C THR A 127 -3.13 26.49 -6.71
N SER A 128 -3.39 25.52 -5.82
CA SER A 128 -3.41 24.10 -6.18
C SER A 128 -4.54 23.83 -7.18
N ILE A 129 -4.22 23.13 -8.26
CA ILE A 129 -5.18 22.63 -9.25
C ILE A 129 -6.19 21.71 -8.56
N PHE A 130 -5.74 20.92 -7.60
CA PHE A 130 -6.56 19.99 -6.84
C PHE A 130 -7.48 20.69 -5.83
N LEU A 131 -7.21 21.89 -5.34
CA LEU A 131 -8.11 22.55 -4.37
C LEU A 131 -8.88 23.75 -4.94
N LYS A 132 -8.33 24.44 -5.94
CA LYS A 132 -8.86 25.73 -6.41
C LYS A 132 -10.29 25.69 -6.94
N ASP A 133 -10.75 24.56 -7.46
CA ASP A 133 -12.11 24.45 -8.01
C ASP A 133 -13.09 23.78 -7.03
N ASP A 134 -12.65 23.44 -5.81
CA ASP A 134 -13.53 22.86 -4.79
C ASP A 134 -14.40 23.94 -4.11
N PRO A 135 -15.74 23.79 -4.10
CA PRO A 135 -16.64 24.80 -3.51
C PRO A 135 -16.42 25.05 -2.02
N THR A 136 -16.05 24.02 -1.25
CA THR A 136 -15.84 24.16 0.19
C THR A 136 -14.51 24.84 0.48
N ALA A 137 -13.44 24.46 -0.24
CA ALA A 137 -12.15 25.14 -0.17
C ALA A 137 -12.30 26.64 -0.49
N GLN A 138 -13.03 26.98 -1.56
CA GLN A 138 -13.30 28.37 -1.94
C GLN A 138 -14.06 29.14 -0.86
N ARG A 139 -15.05 28.52 -0.21
CA ARG A 139 -15.78 29.17 0.89
C ARG A 139 -14.90 29.43 2.11
N ILE A 140 -13.95 28.53 2.43
CA ILE A 140 -12.96 28.77 3.48
C ILE A 140 -12.01 29.91 3.07
N ALA A 141 -11.48 29.85 1.84
CA ALA A 141 -10.52 30.83 1.31
C ALA A 141 -11.08 32.25 1.19
N THR A 142 -12.39 32.38 0.96
CA THR A 142 -13.11 33.67 0.90
C THR A 142 -13.67 34.13 2.25
N GLY A 143 -13.52 33.34 3.31
CA GLY A 143 -14.09 33.63 4.63
C GLY A 143 -15.61 33.41 4.75
N ALA A 144 -16.27 32.88 3.71
CA ALA A 144 -17.68 32.50 3.73
C ALA A 144 -17.97 31.24 4.57
N GLN A 145 -16.92 30.53 4.98
CA GLN A 145 -16.93 29.45 5.95
C GLN A 145 -15.69 29.55 6.83
N SER A 146 -15.84 29.46 8.15
CA SER A 146 -14.70 29.61 9.07
C SER A 146 -13.80 28.37 9.08
N SER A 147 -14.38 27.18 9.00
CA SER A 147 -13.68 25.89 9.05
C SER A 147 -14.57 24.71 8.64
N VAL A 148 -13.96 23.53 8.45
CA VAL A 148 -14.63 22.22 8.27
C VAL A 148 -14.06 21.24 9.30
N ASP A 149 -14.93 20.41 9.89
CA ASP A 149 -14.50 19.27 10.71
C ASP A 149 -14.06 18.11 9.82
N ILE A 150 -12.79 17.71 9.92
CA ILE A 150 -12.19 16.65 9.10
C ILE A 150 -12.76 15.26 9.42
N ARG A 151 -13.45 15.08 10.56
CA ARG A 151 -14.10 13.82 10.95
C ARG A 151 -15.41 13.58 10.20
N THR A 152 -15.87 14.54 9.40
CA THR A 152 -16.97 14.32 8.45
C THR A 152 -16.64 13.22 7.43
N PHE A 153 -15.35 12.95 7.19
CA PHE A 153 -14.90 11.66 6.68
C PHE A 153 -14.74 10.68 7.84
N SER A 154 -15.80 9.93 8.14
CA SER A 154 -15.94 9.17 9.40
C SER A 154 -15.23 7.81 9.41
N LEU A 155 -14.19 7.61 8.60
CA LEU A 155 -13.43 6.36 8.56
C LEU A 155 -12.56 6.25 9.81
N LYS A 156 -12.80 5.23 10.62
CA LYS A 156 -12.05 4.98 11.86
C LYS A 156 -10.96 3.93 11.64
N ILE A 157 -9.85 4.08 12.36
CA ILE A 157 -8.76 3.09 12.35
C ILE A 157 -9.30 1.76 12.92
N GLY A 158 -9.14 0.68 12.17
CA GLY A 158 -9.60 -0.67 12.55
C GLY A 158 -11.10 -0.91 12.34
N ASP A 159 -11.85 0.04 11.79
CA ASP A 159 -13.25 -0.13 11.41
C ASP A 159 -13.35 -0.54 9.93
N ALA A 160 -13.98 -1.68 9.66
CA ALA A 160 -14.18 -2.18 8.29
C ALA A 160 -15.33 -1.47 7.54
N THR A 161 -15.99 -0.50 8.15
CA THR A 161 -17.12 0.22 7.55
C THR A 161 -16.66 1.13 6.41
N ALA A 162 -17.13 0.83 5.19
CA ALA A 162 -16.78 1.61 4.02
C ALA A 162 -17.47 3.00 4.01
N VAL A 163 -16.69 4.07 3.84
CA VAL A 163 -17.13 5.47 3.83
C VAL A 163 -17.02 6.06 2.43
N GLY A 164 -17.96 6.93 2.05
CA GLY A 164 -17.97 7.60 0.73
C GLY A 164 -16.81 8.56 0.53
N THR A 165 -16.33 8.65 -0.71
CA THR A 165 -15.19 9.49 -1.12
C THR A 165 -15.59 10.85 -1.70
N ASP A 166 -16.89 11.14 -1.76
CA ASP A 166 -17.45 12.36 -2.34
C ASP A 166 -17.35 13.59 -1.41
N SER A 167 -16.92 13.40 -0.15
CA SER A 167 -16.81 14.48 0.82
C SER A 167 -15.57 15.37 0.63
N PHE A 168 -15.67 16.64 1.03
CA PHE A 168 -14.51 17.54 1.07
C PHE A 168 -13.44 17.08 2.07
N ALA A 169 -13.84 16.47 3.20
CA ALA A 169 -12.89 15.91 4.15
C ALA A 169 -12.07 14.77 3.54
N TYR A 170 -12.67 13.95 2.67
CA TYR A 170 -11.93 12.96 1.90
C TYR A 170 -10.95 13.60 0.93
N ARG A 171 -11.35 14.67 0.23
CA ARG A 171 -10.43 15.45 -0.64
C ARG A 171 -9.19 15.95 0.11
N LEU A 172 -9.38 16.45 1.33
CA LEU A 172 -8.28 16.90 2.19
C LEU A 172 -7.38 15.73 2.62
N VAL A 173 -7.97 14.56 2.92
CA VAL A 173 -7.22 13.32 3.17
C VAL A 173 -6.37 12.92 1.97
N SER A 174 -6.92 12.93 0.76
CA SER A 174 -6.18 12.65 -0.47
C SER A 174 -5.06 13.67 -0.69
N ALA A 175 -5.30 14.96 -0.47
CA ALA A 175 -4.27 15.99 -0.55
C ALA A 175 -3.10 15.75 0.41
N LEU A 176 -3.39 15.35 1.66
CA LEU A 176 -2.35 15.00 2.64
C LEU A 176 -1.57 13.76 2.21
N ARG A 177 -2.23 12.75 1.63
CA ARG A 177 -1.55 11.57 1.08
C ARG A 177 -0.63 11.91 -0.10
N MET A 178 -1.04 12.83 -0.99
CA MET A 178 -0.22 13.32 -2.11
C MET A 178 1.05 14.04 -1.62
N LEU A 179 0.97 14.72 -0.48
CA LEU A 179 2.10 15.34 0.21
C LEU A 179 2.94 14.33 0.99
N GLY A 180 2.45 13.10 1.11
CA GLY A 180 3.18 11.97 1.65
C GLY A 180 2.74 11.52 3.02
N TYR A 181 1.89 12.27 3.72
CA TYR A 181 1.45 11.92 5.07
C TYR A 181 0.82 10.52 5.11
N VAL A 182 1.21 9.73 6.11
CA VAL A 182 0.77 8.33 6.30
C VAL A 182 -0.11 8.24 7.54
N PRO A 183 -1.20 7.46 7.50
CA PRO A 183 -2.00 7.20 8.70
C PRO A 183 -1.17 6.61 9.84
N GLY A 184 -1.31 7.17 11.04
CA GLY A 184 -0.57 6.74 12.21
C GLY A 184 -1.37 6.77 13.50
N SER A 185 -0.93 5.95 14.46
CA SER A 185 -1.54 5.87 15.79
C SER A 185 -1.45 7.17 16.61
N ALA A 186 -0.59 8.11 16.20
CA ALA A 186 -0.33 9.36 16.91
C ALA A 186 -1.36 10.47 16.63
N GLY A 187 -2.40 10.23 15.83
CA GLY A 187 -3.31 11.29 15.40
C GLY A 187 -4.78 11.08 15.69
N GLY A 188 -5.18 10.21 16.62
CA GLY A 188 -6.59 10.08 17.02
C GLY A 188 -7.24 8.79 16.53
N GLN A 189 -8.58 8.74 16.53
CA GLN A 189 -9.35 7.54 16.20
C GLN A 189 -9.77 7.50 14.73
N TYR A 190 -9.78 8.65 14.05
CA TYR A 190 -10.16 8.78 12.66
C TYR A 190 -8.93 8.80 11.75
N MET A 191 -9.04 8.18 10.57
CA MET A 191 -7.97 8.19 9.57
C MET A 191 -7.60 9.61 9.15
N SER A 192 -8.59 10.51 9.09
CA SER A 192 -8.36 11.91 8.72
C SER A 192 -7.52 12.67 9.75
N GLU A 193 -7.80 12.50 11.04
CA GLU A 193 -7.01 13.12 12.12
C GLU A 193 -5.57 12.58 12.11
N SER A 194 -5.41 11.29 11.81
CA SER A 194 -4.10 10.61 11.72
C SER A 194 -3.14 11.20 10.68
N LEU A 195 -3.69 11.91 9.69
CA LEU A 195 -2.96 12.61 8.63
C LEU A 195 -2.85 14.11 8.91
N LEU A 196 -3.93 14.73 9.40
CA LEU A 196 -3.98 16.17 9.63
C LEU A 196 -3.07 16.61 10.79
N PHE A 197 -3.07 15.89 11.91
CA PHE A 197 -2.32 16.35 13.10
C PHE A 197 -0.79 16.36 12.88
N PRO A 198 -0.17 15.36 12.22
CA PRO A 198 1.22 15.49 11.79
C PRO A 198 1.47 16.72 10.91
N PHE A 199 0.65 16.92 9.88
CA PHE A 199 0.77 18.08 8.99
C PHE A 199 0.72 19.41 9.74
N GLU A 200 -0.22 19.55 10.68
CA GLU A 200 -0.33 20.75 11.51
C GLU A 200 0.91 20.96 12.38
N ARG A 201 1.45 19.90 13.00
CA ARG A 201 2.68 20.01 13.80
C ARG A 201 3.88 20.41 12.96
N ASP A 202 4.07 19.77 11.82
CA ASP A 202 5.21 20.00 10.92
C ASP A 202 5.20 21.44 10.38
N ASN A 203 4.01 22.03 10.25
CA ASN A 203 3.80 23.40 9.82
C ASN A 203 3.63 24.43 10.95
N ASN A 204 3.89 24.05 12.21
CA ASN A 204 3.71 24.92 13.39
C ASN A 204 2.30 25.53 13.50
N LEU A 205 1.28 24.78 13.08
CA LEU A 205 -0.12 25.14 13.18
C LEU A 205 -0.72 24.57 14.48
N PRO A 206 -1.77 25.21 15.03
CA PRO A 206 -2.52 24.63 16.15
C PRO A 206 -3.15 23.30 15.73
N VAL A 207 -2.83 22.22 16.46
CA VAL A 207 -3.39 20.90 16.19
C VAL A 207 -4.88 20.86 16.51
N SER A 208 -5.72 20.52 15.55
CA SER A 208 -7.17 20.43 15.72
C SER A 208 -7.84 19.53 14.68
N ASP A 209 -9.07 19.12 14.96
CA ASP A 209 -9.95 18.43 14.00
C ASP A 209 -10.55 19.38 12.93
N MET A 210 -10.19 20.67 12.97
CA MET A 210 -10.80 21.70 12.14
C MET A 210 -9.83 22.24 11.08
N VAL A 211 -10.18 22.07 9.81
CA VAL A 211 -9.47 22.73 8.71
C VAL A 211 -10.04 24.14 8.51
N ASN A 212 -9.28 25.13 8.99
CA ASN A 212 -9.58 26.56 8.87
C ASN A 212 -8.78 27.22 7.72
N ALA A 213 -8.94 28.53 7.55
CA ALA A 213 -8.26 29.30 6.51
C ALA A 213 -6.72 29.17 6.55
N GLN A 214 -6.11 29.13 7.73
CA GLN A 214 -4.65 29.02 7.85
C GLN A 214 -4.17 27.63 7.44
N VAL A 215 -4.83 26.56 7.92
CA VAL A 215 -4.52 25.17 7.55
C VAL A 215 -4.68 24.99 6.04
N LEU A 216 -5.81 25.43 5.47
CA LEU A 216 -6.07 25.30 4.03
C LEU A 216 -5.06 26.09 3.18
N LYS A 217 -4.66 27.29 3.61
CA LYS A 217 -3.67 28.10 2.90
C LYS A 217 -2.30 27.43 2.86
N THR A 218 -1.86 26.85 3.99
CA THR A 218 -0.59 26.11 4.05
C THR A 218 -0.66 24.86 3.16
N LEU A 219 -1.74 24.08 3.25
CA LEU A 219 -1.94 22.86 2.46
C LEU A 219 -1.97 23.17 0.95
N ASP A 220 -2.69 24.20 0.53
CA ASP A 220 -2.77 24.64 -0.87
C ASP A 220 -1.40 25.02 -1.43
N ALA A 221 -0.57 25.73 -0.66
CA ALA A 221 0.75 26.15 -1.10
C ALA A 221 1.70 24.95 -1.29
N GLU A 222 1.75 24.02 -0.34
CA GLU A 222 2.56 22.81 -0.47
C GLU A 222 2.08 21.92 -1.62
N LEU A 223 0.76 21.78 -1.77
CA LEU A 223 0.16 20.97 -2.81
C LEU A 223 0.42 21.55 -4.20
N ALA A 224 0.37 22.87 -4.37
CA ALA A 224 0.71 23.52 -5.65
C ALA A 224 2.19 23.28 -6.06
N VAL A 225 3.11 23.28 -5.08
CA VAL A 225 4.51 22.91 -5.33
C VAL A 225 4.60 21.46 -5.76
N ARG A 226 3.88 20.56 -5.07
CA ARG A 226 3.84 19.14 -5.40
C ARG A 226 3.30 18.87 -6.80
N GLU A 227 2.17 19.46 -7.16
CA GLU A 227 1.53 19.33 -8.48
C GLU A 227 2.45 19.81 -9.61
N THR A 228 3.21 20.89 -9.39
CA THR A 228 4.20 21.38 -10.36
C THR A 228 5.28 20.32 -10.61
N LYS A 229 5.75 19.67 -9.54
CA LYS A 229 6.73 18.58 -9.65
C LYS A 229 6.14 17.33 -10.29
N ASP A 230 4.91 16.97 -9.94
CA ASP A 230 4.20 15.84 -10.53
C ASP A 230 4.01 16.03 -12.03
N ALA A 231 3.66 17.24 -12.50
CA ALA A 231 3.58 17.54 -13.92
C ALA A 231 4.92 17.36 -14.65
N GLN A 232 6.05 17.70 -14.01
CA GLN A 232 7.38 17.50 -14.58
C GLN A 232 7.78 16.03 -14.64
N LEU A 233 7.46 15.27 -13.59
CA LEU A 233 7.82 13.85 -13.46
C LEU A 233 6.91 12.96 -14.31
N SER A 234 5.60 13.26 -14.37
CA SER A 234 4.64 12.52 -15.18
C SER A 234 5.01 12.59 -16.66
N ALA A 235 5.41 13.75 -17.17
CA ALA A 235 5.85 13.93 -18.55
C ALA A 235 7.03 13.03 -18.97
N GLN A 236 7.74 12.46 -18.00
CA GLN A 236 8.88 11.57 -18.24
C GLN A 236 8.47 10.10 -18.30
N PHE A 237 7.37 9.71 -17.66
CA PHE A 237 6.88 8.33 -17.65
C PHE A 237 6.41 7.90 -19.04
N PRO A 238 6.94 6.82 -19.66
CA PRO A 238 6.60 6.47 -21.03
C PRO A 238 5.12 6.18 -21.22
N LEU A 239 4.44 5.70 -20.18
CA LEU A 239 3.00 5.41 -20.22
C LEU A 239 2.12 6.51 -19.65
N ALA A 240 2.65 7.73 -19.39
CA ALA A 240 1.89 8.82 -18.79
C ALA A 240 0.56 9.11 -19.50
N LYS A 241 0.57 9.16 -20.84
CA LYS A 241 -0.63 9.37 -21.67
C LYS A 241 -1.69 8.26 -21.56
N TYR A 242 -1.35 7.12 -20.97
CA TYR A 242 -2.24 5.99 -20.73
C TYR A 242 -2.68 5.89 -19.28
N VAL A 243 -2.03 6.60 -18.35
CA VAL A 243 -2.46 6.64 -16.95
C VAL A 243 -3.79 7.38 -16.91
N THR A 244 -4.79 6.74 -16.34
CA THR A 244 -6.09 7.35 -16.12
C THR A 244 -6.32 7.51 -14.63
N ALA A 245 -6.87 8.65 -14.23
CA ALA A 245 -7.25 8.88 -12.85
C ALA A 245 -8.33 7.85 -12.48
N PRO A 246 -8.38 7.42 -11.22
CA PRO A 246 -9.56 6.72 -10.74
C PRO A 246 -10.78 7.60 -11.07
N PRO A 247 -11.88 7.06 -11.63
CA PRO A 247 -13.11 7.81 -11.85
C PRO A 247 -13.85 8.17 -10.53
N VAL A 248 -13.13 8.18 -9.42
CA VAL A 248 -13.58 8.56 -8.09
C VAL A 248 -13.33 10.06 -7.93
N VAL A 249 -14.35 10.79 -7.51
CA VAL A 249 -14.23 12.22 -7.19
C VAL A 249 -13.28 12.35 -6.00
N ASN A 250 -12.43 13.39 -6.01
CA ASN A 250 -11.48 13.71 -4.92
C ASN A 250 -10.27 12.76 -4.77
N GLU A 251 -9.88 12.03 -5.82
CA GLU A 251 -8.62 11.28 -5.87
C GLU A 251 -7.46 12.08 -6.48
N PRO A 252 -6.19 11.71 -6.18
CA PRO A 252 -5.02 12.28 -6.83
C PRO A 252 -5.13 12.31 -8.37
N THR A 253 -4.49 13.30 -8.99
CA THR A 253 -4.57 13.49 -10.44
C THR A 253 -3.81 12.42 -11.23
N GLU A 254 -4.05 12.33 -12.54
CA GLU A 254 -3.34 11.42 -13.45
C GLU A 254 -1.83 11.72 -13.46
N GLU A 255 -1.47 12.99 -13.32
CA GLU A 255 -0.09 13.43 -13.23
C GLU A 255 0.57 12.94 -11.95
N HIS A 256 -0.11 13.02 -10.80
CA HIS A 256 0.42 12.48 -9.55
C HIS A 256 0.66 10.97 -9.66
N ALA A 257 -0.35 10.25 -10.14
CA ALA A 257 -0.30 8.82 -10.43
C ALA A 257 0.91 8.43 -11.32
N ALA A 258 1.09 9.11 -12.46
CA ALA A 258 2.21 8.86 -13.36
C ALA A 258 3.57 9.29 -12.76
N ALA A 259 3.60 10.35 -11.95
CA ALA A 259 4.80 10.81 -11.28
C ALA A 259 5.35 9.77 -10.29
N LEU A 260 4.48 9.02 -9.60
CA LEU A 260 4.90 7.94 -8.69
C LEU A 260 5.68 6.83 -9.42
N PHE A 261 5.27 6.47 -10.65
CA PHE A 261 6.05 5.55 -11.50
C PHE A 261 7.42 6.14 -11.81
N THR A 262 7.47 7.41 -12.21
CA THR A 262 8.75 8.07 -12.48
C THR A 262 9.65 8.09 -11.26
N ILE A 263 9.12 8.40 -10.08
CA ILE A 263 9.86 8.42 -8.81
C ILE A 263 10.46 7.06 -8.53
N ALA A 264 9.66 5.98 -8.61
CA ALA A 264 10.10 4.62 -8.35
C ALA A 264 11.22 4.20 -9.32
N PHE A 265 11.00 4.32 -10.63
CA PHE A 265 11.91 3.76 -11.63
C PHE A 265 13.13 4.61 -11.93
N LYS A 266 13.12 5.91 -11.59
CA LYS A 266 14.34 6.73 -11.63
C LYS A 266 15.29 6.47 -10.48
N ALA A 267 14.81 5.88 -9.38
CA ALA A 267 15.67 5.47 -8.27
C ALA A 267 16.67 4.40 -8.71
N LEU A 268 16.30 3.58 -9.70
CA LEU A 268 17.08 2.45 -10.14
C LEU A 268 18.23 2.88 -11.06
N PRO A 269 19.39 2.20 -11.00
CA PRO A 269 20.44 2.35 -11.99
C PRO A 269 19.90 2.12 -13.40
N SER A 270 20.41 2.88 -14.37
CA SER A 270 19.92 2.84 -15.76
C SER A 270 20.05 1.44 -16.39
N GLN A 271 20.92 0.58 -15.86
CA GLN A 271 21.04 -0.78 -16.33
C GLN A 271 19.90 -1.72 -15.92
N LEU A 272 19.11 -1.37 -14.88
CA LEU A 272 17.95 -2.14 -14.41
C LEU A 272 16.64 -1.71 -15.05
N VAL A 273 16.58 -0.55 -15.73
CA VAL A 273 15.34 -0.03 -16.30
C VAL A 273 15.54 0.46 -17.73
N VAL A 274 14.89 -0.22 -18.68
CA VAL A 274 14.76 0.30 -20.03
C VAL A 274 13.57 1.27 -20.09
N TRP A 275 13.86 2.56 -20.23
CA TRP A 275 12.88 3.64 -20.25
C TRP A 275 12.14 3.77 -21.59
N ASN A 276 11.22 2.84 -21.87
CA ASN A 276 10.31 2.93 -23.02
C ASN A 276 8.93 2.31 -22.75
N GLU A 277 7.96 2.63 -23.62
CA GLU A 277 6.57 2.16 -23.48
C GLU A 277 6.48 0.63 -23.43
N LYS A 278 7.24 -0.06 -24.28
CA LYS A 278 7.19 -1.53 -24.40
C LYS A 278 7.60 -2.21 -23.09
N ASN A 279 8.68 -1.78 -22.46
CA ASN A 279 9.16 -2.38 -21.22
C ASN A 279 8.12 -2.22 -20.10
N PHE A 280 7.57 -1.02 -19.93
CA PHE A 280 6.56 -0.78 -18.90
C PHE A 280 5.22 -1.48 -19.20
N GLN A 281 4.84 -1.63 -20.47
CA GLN A 281 3.68 -2.44 -20.85
C GLN A 281 3.88 -3.91 -20.49
N THR A 282 5.05 -4.48 -20.77
CA THR A 282 5.36 -5.87 -20.39
C THR A 282 5.37 -6.05 -18.88
N TYR A 283 6.02 -5.15 -18.14
CA TYR A 283 6.02 -5.15 -16.68
C TYR A 283 4.58 -5.16 -16.12
N LEU A 284 3.76 -4.19 -16.54
CA LEU A 284 2.36 -4.10 -16.08
C LEU A 284 1.56 -5.36 -16.43
N ALA A 285 1.80 -5.93 -17.62
CA ALA A 285 1.12 -7.16 -18.07
C ALA A 285 1.45 -8.39 -17.24
N LYS A 286 2.65 -8.45 -16.66
CA LYS A 286 3.16 -9.63 -15.95
C LYS A 286 2.92 -9.56 -14.44
N GLN A 287 3.13 -8.38 -13.84
CA GLN A 287 3.11 -8.21 -12.38
C GLN A 287 1.84 -7.56 -11.91
N VAL A 288 1.45 -6.49 -12.59
CA VAL A 288 0.39 -5.62 -12.10
C VAL A 288 -0.93 -5.94 -12.80
N THR A 289 -1.27 -7.23 -12.87
CA THR A 289 -2.50 -7.68 -13.53
C THR A 289 -3.73 -7.03 -12.90
N GLY A 290 -4.67 -6.56 -13.73
CA GLY A 290 -5.82 -5.76 -13.26
C GLY A 290 -5.59 -4.24 -13.25
N SER A 291 -4.33 -3.78 -13.26
CA SER A 291 -3.99 -2.35 -13.34
C SER A 291 -3.98 -1.77 -14.74
N TYR A 292 -4.54 -2.48 -15.70
CA TYR A 292 -4.68 -1.97 -17.05
C TYR A 292 -5.89 -2.55 -17.75
N ALA A 293 -6.38 -1.82 -18.75
CA ALA A 293 -7.46 -2.23 -19.63
C ALA A 293 -7.03 -2.05 -21.09
N GLY A 294 -7.38 -3.02 -21.93
CA GLY A 294 -7.15 -2.94 -23.38
C GLY A 294 -5.66 -2.88 -23.77
N LEU A 295 -4.79 -3.65 -23.09
CA LEU A 295 -3.38 -3.74 -23.46
C LEU A 295 -3.20 -4.12 -24.94
N GLY A 296 -2.34 -3.37 -25.64
CA GLY A 296 -2.12 -3.52 -27.07
C GLY A 296 -3.23 -2.94 -27.97
N THR A 297 -4.23 -2.26 -27.39
CA THR A 297 -5.28 -1.58 -28.16
C THR A 297 -5.10 -0.05 -28.14
N PRO A 298 -5.70 0.70 -29.07
CA PRO A 298 -5.71 2.17 -29.03
C PRO A 298 -6.38 2.75 -27.77
N ASN A 299 -7.22 1.96 -27.09
CA ASN A 299 -7.92 2.36 -25.87
C ASN A 299 -7.20 1.85 -24.60
N TYR A 300 -5.90 1.60 -24.69
CA TYR A 300 -5.09 1.18 -23.54
C TYR A 300 -5.15 2.20 -22.41
N ARG A 301 -5.37 1.71 -21.19
CA ARG A 301 -5.40 2.51 -19.96
C ARG A 301 -4.64 1.78 -18.87
N VAL A 302 -3.90 2.54 -18.07
CA VAL A 302 -3.29 2.10 -16.82
C VAL A 302 -4.16 2.67 -15.70
N CYS A 303 -4.83 1.78 -14.97
CA CYS A 303 -5.65 2.15 -13.83
C CYS A 303 -4.91 1.71 -12.59
N LEU A 304 -4.71 2.61 -11.64
CA LEU A 304 -3.93 2.31 -10.44
C LEU A 304 -4.70 1.46 -9.41
N ALA A 305 -5.66 0.64 -9.84
CA ALA A 305 -6.54 -0.13 -8.97
C ALA A 305 -5.77 -1.08 -8.04
N PHE A 306 -4.73 -1.75 -8.53
CA PHE A 306 -3.86 -2.58 -7.68
C PHE A 306 -3.07 -1.76 -6.65
N LEU A 307 -2.72 -0.52 -6.99
CA LEU A 307 -1.94 0.37 -6.12
C LEU A 307 -2.83 1.12 -5.12
N TYR A 308 -4.13 1.19 -5.40
CA TYR A 308 -5.17 1.69 -4.51
C TYR A 308 -6.25 0.60 -4.33
N PRO A 309 -5.90 -0.53 -3.68
CA PRO A 309 -6.80 -1.67 -3.55
C PRO A 309 -8.10 -1.32 -2.80
N GLU A 310 -8.14 -0.20 -2.08
CA GLU A 310 -9.36 0.34 -1.48
C GLU A 310 -10.48 0.64 -2.50
N PHE A 311 -10.17 0.79 -3.79
CA PHE A 311 -11.16 1.05 -4.84
C PHE A 311 -11.55 -0.17 -5.67
N GLY A 312 -10.91 -1.32 -5.46
CA GLY A 312 -11.16 -2.54 -6.23
C GLY A 312 -9.89 -3.12 -6.85
N ASP A 313 -10.04 -4.27 -7.50
CA ASP A 313 -8.95 -5.10 -8.02
C ASP A 313 -8.70 -4.93 -9.53
N ALA A 314 -9.52 -4.13 -10.22
CA ALA A 314 -9.45 -4.00 -11.67
C ALA A 314 -9.89 -2.63 -12.17
N CYS A 315 -9.34 -2.23 -13.33
CA CYS A 315 -9.79 -1.06 -14.10
C CYS A 315 -11.32 -0.90 -14.27
N ALA A 316 -12.07 -2.01 -14.25
CA ALA A 316 -13.51 -2.01 -14.44
C ALA A 316 -14.33 -1.86 -13.15
N VAL A 317 -13.70 -2.05 -11.99
CA VAL A 317 -14.34 -2.04 -10.67
C VAL A 317 -13.75 -0.87 -9.89
N ILE A 318 -14.50 0.23 -9.83
CA ILE A 318 -14.14 1.38 -9.03
C ILE A 318 -15.23 1.62 -7.99
N HIS A 319 -14.92 1.31 -6.74
CA HIS A 319 -15.75 1.59 -5.59
C HIS A 319 -15.75 3.09 -5.28
N LYS A 320 -16.92 3.63 -4.96
CA LYS A 320 -17.08 5.03 -4.48
C LYS A 320 -16.94 5.14 -2.96
N LYS A 321 -16.42 4.09 -2.33
CA LYS A 321 -16.28 3.96 -0.89
C LYS A 321 -14.97 3.26 -0.56
N VAL A 322 -14.39 3.62 0.56
CA VAL A 322 -13.15 3.03 1.08
C VAL A 322 -13.36 2.58 2.52
N SER A 323 -12.76 1.45 2.91
CA SER A 323 -12.81 0.89 4.27
C SER A 323 -11.46 0.99 5.01
N GLY A 324 -10.47 1.65 4.41
CA GLY A 324 -9.12 1.75 4.96
C GLY A 324 -8.19 2.42 3.97
N PHE A 325 -7.02 2.85 4.46
CA PHE A 325 -5.88 3.22 3.64
C PHE A 325 -4.68 2.39 4.09
N TRP A 326 -3.92 1.89 3.13
CA TRP A 326 -2.79 1.00 3.40
C TRP A 326 -1.47 1.77 3.61
N GLY A 327 -1.42 3.04 3.21
CA GLY A 327 -0.24 3.89 3.33
C GLY A 327 -0.46 5.31 2.81
N SER A 328 0.63 6.03 2.58
CA SER A 328 0.61 7.24 1.75
C SER A 328 0.79 6.88 0.29
N ASP A 329 0.59 7.84 -0.62
CA ASP A 329 0.74 7.56 -2.04
C ASP A 329 2.18 7.22 -2.43
N PHE A 330 3.17 7.53 -1.58
CA PHE A 330 4.54 7.09 -1.80
C PHE A 330 4.81 5.64 -1.44
N SER A 331 3.97 4.99 -0.62
CA SER A 331 4.12 3.55 -0.40
C SER A 331 3.91 2.77 -1.70
N ILE A 332 3.17 3.34 -2.66
CA ILE A 332 3.03 2.83 -4.02
C ILE A 332 4.39 2.68 -4.70
N ALA A 333 5.36 3.57 -4.48
CA ALA A 333 6.69 3.44 -5.05
C ALA A 333 7.40 2.17 -4.57
N THR A 334 7.21 1.80 -3.29
CA THR A 334 7.76 0.55 -2.73
C THR A 334 7.09 -0.66 -3.37
N THR A 335 5.76 -0.65 -3.50
CA THR A 335 5.02 -1.71 -4.21
C THR A 335 5.46 -1.83 -5.67
N LEU A 336 5.60 -0.71 -6.39
CA LEU A 336 6.07 -0.72 -7.78
C LEU A 336 7.48 -1.31 -7.91
N LEU A 337 8.37 -1.03 -6.96
CA LEU A 337 9.73 -1.60 -6.94
C LEU A 337 9.71 -3.09 -6.60
N HIS A 338 8.88 -3.50 -5.64
CA HIS A 338 8.65 -4.90 -5.29
C HIS A 338 8.17 -5.69 -6.52
N GLU A 339 7.07 -5.25 -7.14
CA GLU A 339 6.54 -5.90 -8.34
C GLU A 339 7.55 -5.89 -9.47
N TYR A 340 8.28 -4.79 -9.68
CA TYR A 340 9.30 -4.75 -10.72
C TYR A 340 10.45 -5.73 -10.44
N ALA A 341 10.82 -5.98 -9.19
CA ALA A 341 11.80 -6.99 -8.85
C ALA A 341 11.36 -8.39 -9.30
N HIS A 342 10.09 -8.75 -9.10
CA HIS A 342 9.53 -9.99 -9.67
C HIS A 342 9.69 -10.05 -11.19
N TYR A 343 9.43 -8.94 -11.90
CA TYR A 343 9.66 -8.86 -13.34
C TYR A 343 11.14 -9.04 -13.74
N LEU A 344 12.07 -8.66 -12.87
CA LEU A 344 13.52 -8.86 -13.08
C LEU A 344 14.01 -10.25 -12.69
N ASP A 345 13.19 -11.07 -12.03
CA ASP A 345 13.59 -12.36 -11.49
C ASP A 345 13.56 -13.47 -12.55
N LYS A 346 14.73 -14.06 -12.84
CA LYS A 346 14.89 -15.12 -13.84
C LYS A 346 14.22 -16.43 -13.45
N ASN A 347 14.16 -16.72 -12.16
CA ASN A 347 13.53 -17.93 -11.66
C ASN A 347 12.01 -17.84 -11.71
N LEU A 348 11.47 -16.61 -11.83
CA LEU A 348 10.05 -16.36 -12.01
C LEU A 348 9.66 -16.18 -13.49
N TYR A 349 10.42 -15.38 -14.25
CA TYR A 349 10.19 -15.14 -15.67
C TYR A 349 11.43 -15.38 -16.53
N ALA A 350 11.31 -16.28 -17.50
CA ALA A 350 12.35 -16.57 -18.49
C ALA A 350 11.83 -16.38 -19.94
N PRO A 351 12.66 -15.98 -20.92
CA PRO A 351 13.57 -14.84 -20.95
C PRO A 351 12.95 -13.67 -21.76
N GLU A 352 12.20 -12.78 -21.12
CA GLU A 352 11.82 -11.48 -21.72
C GLU A 352 12.77 -10.40 -21.21
N GLN A 353 13.54 -9.75 -22.10
CA GLN A 353 14.54 -8.74 -21.71
C GLN A 353 13.86 -7.44 -21.24
N GLY A 354 13.75 -7.27 -19.92
CA GLY A 354 13.25 -6.04 -19.29
C GLY A 354 14.31 -4.99 -18.93
N THR A 355 15.60 -5.35 -19.01
CA THR A 355 16.72 -4.48 -18.61
C THR A 355 17.90 -4.61 -19.57
N SER A 356 18.89 -3.69 -19.49
CA SER A 356 20.14 -3.84 -20.24
C SER A 356 21.12 -4.84 -19.59
N LEU A 357 20.92 -5.18 -18.30
CA LEU A 357 21.55 -6.35 -17.66
C LEU A 357 20.90 -7.68 -18.06
N GLY A 358 19.74 -7.65 -18.71
CA GLY A 358 18.91 -8.83 -18.91
C GLY A 358 18.10 -9.17 -17.66
N ILE A 359 17.81 -10.45 -17.46
CA ILE A 359 17.07 -10.93 -16.29
C ILE A 359 18.07 -11.37 -15.22
N ILE A 360 17.80 -11.05 -13.96
CA ILE A 360 18.69 -11.30 -12.82
C ILE A 360 18.59 -12.77 -12.43
N ASP A 361 19.73 -13.47 -12.38
CA ASP A 361 19.79 -14.82 -11.85
C ASP A 361 19.78 -14.80 -10.31
N THR A 362 18.60 -14.98 -9.73
CA THR A 362 18.36 -14.92 -8.28
C THR A 362 18.65 -16.24 -7.56
N SER A 363 19.19 -17.26 -8.25
CA SER A 363 19.45 -18.57 -7.64
C SER A 363 20.45 -18.49 -6.47
N GLY A 364 21.47 -17.64 -6.59
CA GLY A 364 22.43 -17.36 -5.52
C GLY A 364 21.80 -16.64 -4.33
N PHE A 365 20.83 -15.74 -4.58
CA PHE A 365 20.10 -15.05 -3.52
C PHE A 365 19.17 -16.02 -2.76
N TYR A 366 18.41 -16.84 -3.47
CA TYR A 366 17.51 -17.82 -2.85
C TYR A 366 18.26 -18.80 -1.94
N ALA A 367 19.45 -19.25 -2.36
CA ALA A 367 20.27 -20.20 -1.60
C ALA A 367 20.71 -19.67 -0.21
N ILE A 368 20.60 -18.36 0.05
CA ILE A 368 20.93 -17.77 1.36
C ILE A 368 19.97 -18.27 2.45
N SER A 369 18.66 -18.35 2.16
CA SER A 369 17.61 -18.67 3.15
C SER A 369 16.85 -19.96 2.84
N TYR A 370 16.98 -20.50 1.63
CA TYR A 370 16.22 -21.64 1.14
C TYR A 370 17.14 -22.79 0.70
N ASP A 371 16.72 -24.03 0.95
CA ASP A 371 17.37 -25.21 0.39
C ASP A 371 16.89 -25.43 -1.05
N THR A 372 17.53 -24.73 -1.99
CA THR A 372 17.18 -24.73 -3.40
C THR A 372 17.35 -26.09 -4.08
N SER A 373 18.05 -27.03 -3.44
CA SER A 373 18.18 -28.41 -3.93
C SER A 373 16.91 -29.25 -3.76
N LYS A 374 15.96 -28.78 -2.93
CA LYS A 374 14.70 -29.45 -2.61
C LYS A 374 13.47 -28.71 -3.15
N GLY A 375 13.65 -27.90 -4.20
CA GLY A 375 12.56 -27.19 -4.86
C GLY A 375 11.45 -28.13 -5.29
N THR A 376 10.22 -27.80 -4.92
CA THR A 376 9.01 -28.52 -5.32
C THR A 376 8.18 -27.62 -6.21
N VAL A 377 7.84 -28.12 -7.41
CA VAL A 377 6.95 -27.39 -8.33
C VAL A 377 5.50 -27.66 -7.95
N THR A 378 4.77 -26.60 -7.63
CA THR A 378 3.35 -26.64 -7.27
C THR A 378 2.46 -26.87 -8.50
N SER A 379 1.17 -27.13 -8.28
CA SER A 379 0.19 -27.33 -9.37
C SER A 379 -0.02 -26.09 -10.25
N ASN A 380 0.21 -24.89 -9.71
CA ASN A 380 0.18 -23.63 -10.45
C ASN A 380 1.55 -23.24 -11.06
N GLY A 381 2.55 -24.12 -10.96
CA GLY A 381 3.85 -23.96 -11.64
C GLY A 381 4.88 -23.12 -10.88
N TRP A 382 4.59 -22.70 -9.64
CA TRP A 382 5.56 -22.05 -8.78
C TRP A 382 6.54 -23.05 -8.20
N THR A 383 7.76 -22.61 -7.90
CA THR A 383 8.70 -23.45 -7.16
C THR A 383 8.78 -22.98 -5.72
N GLU A 384 8.49 -23.87 -4.79
CA GLU A 384 8.58 -23.65 -3.35
C GLU A 384 9.77 -24.43 -2.78
N TYR A 385 10.41 -23.88 -1.77
CA TYR A 385 11.63 -24.43 -1.16
C TYR A 385 11.48 -24.50 0.35
N PRO A 386 12.03 -25.53 1.02
CA PRO A 386 12.15 -25.51 2.47
C PRO A 386 13.18 -24.45 2.90
N PHE A 387 12.97 -23.86 4.07
CA PHE A 387 13.98 -22.98 4.67
C PHE A 387 15.26 -23.75 4.99
N LEU A 388 16.41 -23.10 4.80
CA LEU A 388 17.72 -23.65 5.09
C LEU A 388 17.92 -23.83 6.60
N ARG A 389 17.34 -22.94 7.42
CA ARG A 389 17.37 -23.02 8.89
C ARG A 389 15.96 -22.78 9.48
N PRO A 390 15.11 -23.82 9.50
CA PRO A 390 13.70 -23.67 9.89
C PRO A 390 13.46 -23.24 11.36
N ASN A 391 14.50 -23.23 12.20
CA ASN A 391 14.39 -22.80 13.60
C ASN A 391 14.75 -21.31 13.83
N ASP A 392 15.15 -20.57 12.79
CA ASP A 392 15.61 -19.16 12.91
C ASP A 392 14.96 -18.22 11.88
N VAL A 393 13.83 -18.64 11.29
CA VAL A 393 13.11 -17.93 10.20
C VAL A 393 12.92 -16.44 10.51
N ALA A 394 12.53 -16.10 11.74
CA ALA A 394 12.22 -14.73 12.15
C ALA A 394 13.39 -13.73 12.00
N ASN A 395 14.64 -14.19 11.90
CA ASN A 395 15.82 -13.33 11.74
C ASN A 395 16.42 -13.33 10.33
N GLU A 396 15.85 -14.12 9.41
CA GLU A 396 16.37 -14.29 8.06
C GLU A 396 15.74 -13.33 7.05
N PHE A 397 14.52 -12.90 7.33
CA PHE A 397 13.71 -12.15 6.38
C PHE A 397 13.55 -10.71 6.83
N VAL A 398 13.48 -9.82 5.85
CA VAL A 398 13.28 -8.40 6.11
C VAL A 398 11.86 -8.14 6.64
N SER A 399 10.87 -8.96 6.25
CA SER A 399 9.48 -8.95 6.72
C SER A 399 8.91 -10.37 6.78
N SER A 400 7.73 -10.53 7.39
CA SER A 400 6.98 -11.77 7.31
C SER A 400 6.47 -12.08 5.89
N TYR A 401 6.24 -11.04 5.06
CA TYR A 401 5.84 -11.24 3.67
C TYR A 401 7.00 -11.80 2.84
N ALA A 402 8.23 -11.36 3.13
CA ALA A 402 9.46 -11.86 2.52
C ALA A 402 9.72 -13.36 2.80
N GLU A 403 9.10 -13.96 3.82
CA GLU A 403 9.16 -15.42 4.04
C GLU A 403 8.59 -16.20 2.85
N GLY A 404 7.64 -15.59 2.13
CA GLY A 404 6.96 -16.17 0.99
C GLY A 404 5.75 -17.02 1.36
N TRP A 405 4.95 -17.32 0.35
CA TRP A 405 3.74 -18.13 0.47
C TRP A 405 4.09 -19.61 0.42
N GLY A 406 3.29 -20.43 1.11
CA GLY A 406 3.46 -21.87 1.09
C GLY A 406 2.75 -22.55 2.24
N ASN A 407 3.28 -23.69 2.66
CA ASN A 407 2.84 -24.39 3.87
C ASN A 407 3.96 -24.41 4.91
N ASP A 408 3.71 -25.00 6.08
CA ASP A 408 4.66 -25.06 7.20
C ASP A 408 6.07 -25.64 6.86
N SER A 409 6.26 -26.22 5.68
CA SER A 409 7.51 -26.90 5.28
C SER A 409 8.18 -26.33 4.02
N ILE A 410 7.48 -25.59 3.16
CA ILE A 410 8.01 -25.08 1.88
C ILE A 410 7.37 -23.74 1.54
N HIS A 411 8.16 -22.82 0.98
CA HIS A 411 7.78 -21.44 0.70
C HIS A 411 8.35 -20.92 -0.63
N THR A 412 7.69 -19.94 -1.23
CA THR A 412 8.18 -19.25 -2.44
C THR A 412 9.32 -18.29 -2.13
N ALA A 413 10.46 -18.41 -2.80
CA ALA A 413 11.63 -17.57 -2.53
C ALA A 413 11.63 -16.19 -3.25
N TYR A 414 10.75 -16.00 -4.24
CA TYR A 414 10.72 -14.75 -5.02
C TYR A 414 10.26 -13.54 -4.19
N GLU A 415 9.39 -13.72 -3.19
CA GLU A 415 8.96 -12.64 -2.30
C GLU A 415 10.09 -12.09 -1.45
N ASP A 416 11.00 -12.95 -1.00
CA ASP A 416 12.22 -12.53 -0.29
C ASP A 416 13.08 -11.60 -1.13
N PHE A 417 13.28 -11.96 -2.40
CA PHE A 417 14.03 -11.13 -3.33
C PHE A 417 13.34 -9.79 -3.58
N ALA A 418 12.04 -9.79 -3.85
CA ALA A 418 11.30 -8.58 -4.15
C ALA A 418 11.20 -7.61 -2.97
N GLU A 419 10.92 -8.12 -1.76
CA GLU A 419 10.89 -7.32 -0.53
C GLU A 419 12.29 -6.77 -0.20
N SER A 420 13.33 -7.59 -0.33
CA SER A 420 14.71 -7.15 -0.08
C SER A 420 15.18 -6.13 -1.12
N PHE A 421 14.80 -6.30 -2.39
CA PHE A 421 15.09 -5.35 -3.47
C PHE A 421 14.41 -4.00 -3.20
N ALA A 422 13.11 -4.02 -2.88
CA ALA A 422 12.36 -2.82 -2.58
C ALA A 422 12.96 -2.10 -1.36
N LEU A 423 13.24 -2.82 -0.27
CA LEU A 423 13.86 -2.26 0.93
C LEU A 423 15.26 -1.71 0.67
N TYR A 424 16.05 -2.34 -0.21
CA TYR A 424 17.38 -1.84 -0.56
C TYR A 424 17.32 -0.43 -1.13
N VAL A 425 16.29 -0.14 -1.94
CA VAL A 425 16.07 1.18 -2.55
C VAL A 425 15.34 2.11 -1.59
N THR A 426 14.20 1.68 -1.03
CA THR A 426 13.28 2.50 -0.22
C THR A 426 13.52 2.39 1.28
N GLY A 427 14.65 1.86 1.73
CA GLY A 427 15.01 1.77 3.14
C GLY A 427 16.46 1.32 3.33
N GLY A 428 17.38 1.79 2.49
CA GLY A 428 18.77 1.34 2.50
C GLY A 428 19.47 1.53 3.86
N ARG A 429 19.17 2.61 4.61
CA ARG A 429 19.68 2.80 5.99
C ARG A 429 19.12 1.73 6.94
N ILE A 430 17.83 1.43 6.80
CA ILE A 430 17.15 0.41 7.62
C ILE A 430 17.75 -0.96 7.33
N PHE A 431 17.90 -1.33 6.05
CA PHE A 431 18.47 -2.63 5.67
C PHE A 431 19.91 -2.78 6.19
N ARG A 432 20.76 -1.75 6.02
CA ARG A 432 22.11 -1.76 6.58
C ARG A 432 22.14 -1.97 8.08
N GLU A 433 21.22 -1.35 8.82
CA GLU A 433 21.15 -1.50 10.27
C GLU A 433 20.65 -2.89 10.69
N LEU A 434 19.65 -3.45 10.00
CA LEU A 434 19.21 -4.83 10.21
C LEU A 434 20.35 -5.83 9.93
N ALA A 435 21.07 -5.63 8.82
CA ALA A 435 22.22 -6.43 8.39
C ALA A 435 23.36 -6.47 9.43
N LYS A 436 23.57 -5.42 10.23
CA LYS A 436 24.57 -5.44 11.32
C LYS A 436 24.24 -6.46 12.42
N THR A 437 22.97 -6.83 12.55
CA THR A 437 22.49 -7.71 13.63
C THR A 437 22.09 -9.11 13.17
N SER A 438 22.02 -9.37 11.86
CA SER A 438 21.71 -10.67 11.27
C SER A 438 22.72 -11.00 10.16
N PRO A 439 23.57 -12.05 10.33
CA PRO A 439 24.48 -12.49 9.28
C PRO A 439 23.78 -12.83 7.96
N VAL A 440 22.56 -13.38 8.03
CA VAL A 440 21.75 -13.74 6.86
C VAL A 440 21.30 -12.49 6.10
N LEU A 441 20.79 -11.47 6.82
CA LEU A 441 20.43 -10.19 6.19
C LEU A 441 21.65 -9.44 5.66
N SER A 442 22.80 -9.58 6.31
CA SER A 442 24.07 -9.05 5.80
C SER A 442 24.45 -9.69 4.46
N GLU A 443 24.30 -11.01 4.33
CA GLU A 443 24.60 -11.72 3.08
C GLU A 443 23.65 -11.29 1.96
N LYS A 444 22.34 -11.16 2.24
CA LYS A 444 21.34 -10.64 1.27
C LYS A 444 21.66 -9.21 0.82
N TYR A 445 21.98 -8.32 1.76
CA TYR A 445 22.34 -6.94 1.46
C TYR A 445 23.55 -6.86 0.53
N LEU A 446 24.62 -7.59 0.85
CA LEU A 446 25.85 -7.64 0.05
C LEU A 446 25.57 -8.26 -1.33
N TRP A 447 24.76 -9.32 -1.40
CA TRP A 447 24.40 -9.93 -2.67
C TRP A 447 23.70 -8.93 -3.60
N LEU A 448 22.68 -8.21 -3.12
CA LEU A 448 21.98 -7.18 -3.89
C LEU A 448 22.93 -6.06 -4.33
N LYS A 449 23.75 -5.56 -3.41
CA LYS A 449 24.76 -4.53 -3.71
C LYS A 449 25.65 -4.95 -4.87
N GLU A 450 26.21 -6.15 -4.81
CA GLU A 450 27.21 -6.62 -5.78
C GLU A 450 26.60 -7.07 -7.11
N HIS A 451 25.48 -7.79 -7.06
CA HIS A 451 24.94 -8.51 -8.23
C HIS A 451 23.81 -7.77 -8.95
N VAL A 452 23.14 -6.83 -8.28
CA VAL A 452 21.98 -6.11 -8.84
C VAL A 452 22.29 -4.62 -9.02
N PHE A 453 22.77 -3.97 -7.97
CA PHE A 453 22.94 -2.52 -7.95
C PHE A 453 24.34 -2.04 -8.34
N GLY A 454 25.27 -2.96 -8.67
CA GLY A 454 26.60 -2.61 -9.16
C GLY A 454 27.44 -1.80 -8.16
N GLY A 455 27.24 -2.03 -6.87
CA GLY A 455 27.87 -1.31 -5.77
C GLY A 455 27.13 -0.08 -5.28
N GLN A 456 26.10 0.40 -6.00
CA GLN A 456 25.31 1.57 -5.58
C GLN A 456 24.52 1.27 -4.30
N GLU A 457 24.61 2.17 -3.33
CA GLU A 457 23.86 2.11 -2.07
C GLU A 457 22.88 3.28 -1.98
N TYR A 458 21.82 3.12 -1.18
CA TYR A 458 20.80 4.14 -0.98
C TYR A 458 20.80 4.63 0.47
N ASP A 459 20.73 5.95 0.68
CA ASP A 459 20.69 6.56 2.01
C ASP A 459 19.28 6.91 2.47
N THR A 460 18.41 5.91 2.39
CA THR A 460 16.96 6.08 2.43
C THR A 460 16.41 5.39 3.69
N GLY A 461 15.45 6.02 4.38
CA GLY A 461 14.68 5.46 5.50
C GLY A 461 15.20 5.83 6.90
N ASP A 462 14.29 5.82 7.89
CA ASP A 462 14.61 6.22 9.27
C ASP A 462 15.10 5.02 10.07
N VAL A 463 16.32 5.07 10.59
CA VAL A 463 16.79 4.02 11.50
C VAL A 463 16.05 4.04 12.84
N ALA A 464 15.45 5.17 13.25
CA ALA A 464 14.63 5.22 14.46
C ALA A 464 13.36 4.37 14.33
N SER A 465 12.89 4.11 13.11
CA SER A 465 11.76 3.20 12.86
C SER A 465 12.05 1.76 13.31
N ILE A 466 13.32 1.33 13.34
CA ILE A 466 13.70 -0.04 13.73
C ILE A 466 13.33 -0.33 15.19
N ALA A 467 13.45 0.65 16.08
CA ALA A 467 13.03 0.48 17.48
C ALA A 467 11.52 0.22 17.57
N TYR A 468 10.72 0.89 16.73
CA TYR A 468 9.29 0.65 16.62
C TYR A 468 9.00 -0.76 16.06
N LEU A 469 9.72 -1.19 15.01
CA LEU A 469 9.60 -2.53 14.43
C LEU A 469 9.85 -3.63 15.46
N LYS A 470 10.97 -3.53 16.20
CA LYS A 470 11.34 -4.50 17.23
C LYS A 470 10.34 -4.57 18.38
N ALA A 471 9.71 -3.44 18.74
CA ALA A 471 8.71 -3.39 19.80
C ALA A 471 7.35 -4.00 19.40
N HIS A 472 7.10 -4.21 18.10
CA HIS A 472 5.81 -4.70 17.57
C HIS A 472 5.96 -5.97 16.71
N ALA A 473 6.97 -6.80 16.99
CA ALA A 473 7.36 -7.96 16.20
C ALA A 473 6.32 -9.11 16.11
N THR A 474 5.23 -9.08 16.87
CA THR A 474 4.23 -10.17 16.98
C THR A 474 2.85 -9.83 16.39
N ALA A 475 2.75 -8.80 15.57
CA ALA A 475 1.53 -8.48 14.83
C ALA A 475 1.24 -9.55 13.76
N SER A 476 0.51 -10.61 14.12
CA SER A 476 0.17 -11.72 13.22
C SER A 476 -0.60 -11.25 11.97
N GLY A 477 -0.13 -11.66 10.78
CA GLY A 477 -0.89 -11.96 9.54
C GLY A 477 -1.70 -10.87 8.84
N ALA A 478 -2.43 -10.05 9.59
CA ALA A 478 -3.17 -8.88 9.11
C ALA A 478 -2.64 -7.60 9.75
N ASP A 479 -2.13 -7.67 10.98
CA ASP A 479 -1.48 -6.54 11.61
C ASP A 479 -0.08 -6.29 11.04
N ALA A 480 0.77 -7.25 10.69
CA ALA A 480 2.08 -6.93 10.05
C ALA A 480 1.93 -6.24 8.67
N VAL A 481 0.87 -6.57 7.93
CA VAL A 481 0.50 -5.92 6.67
C VAL A 481 -0.11 -4.52 6.92
N ALA A 482 -0.81 -4.32 8.03
CA ALA A 482 -1.34 -3.02 8.46
C ALA A 482 -0.37 -2.18 9.34
N THR A 483 0.68 -2.80 9.89
CA THR A 483 1.61 -2.24 10.86
C THR A 483 3.04 -2.31 10.32
N LYS A 484 3.30 -1.48 9.32
CA LYS A 484 4.49 -0.61 9.34
C LYS A 484 5.86 -1.32 9.32
N ALA A 485 5.96 -2.59 8.89
CA ALA A 485 7.23 -3.34 8.89
C ALA A 485 8.34 -2.72 8.03
N PHE A 486 7.96 -1.92 7.03
CA PHE A 486 8.86 -1.07 6.24
C PHE A 486 8.25 0.29 6.00
N ASN A 487 7.73 0.93 7.05
CA ASN A 487 6.96 2.11 6.80
C ASN A 487 7.84 3.22 6.21
N VAL A 488 7.43 3.59 5.01
CA VAL A 488 7.77 4.71 4.15
C VAL A 488 7.52 6.07 4.87
N ILE A 489 7.42 6.09 6.21
CA ILE A 489 7.13 7.25 7.06
C ILE A 489 8.22 8.33 6.94
N ASP A 490 9.44 7.96 6.57
CA ASP A 490 10.48 8.98 6.34
C ASP A 490 10.29 9.72 5.00
N TYR A 491 9.77 9.05 3.98
CA TYR A 491 9.51 9.68 2.67
C TYR A 491 8.23 10.51 2.68
N ALA A 492 7.35 10.20 3.63
CA ALA A 492 6.10 10.89 3.88
C ALA A 492 6.25 12.31 4.42
N THR A 493 7.35 12.58 5.14
CA THR A 493 7.49 13.82 5.94
C THR A 493 8.85 14.51 5.78
N GLN A 494 9.93 13.81 5.44
CA GLN A 494 11.28 14.42 5.47
C GLN A 494 11.89 14.70 4.10
N LEU A 495 11.53 13.96 3.05
CA LEU A 495 12.13 14.11 1.70
C LEU A 495 11.09 13.93 0.58
N PRO A 496 10.12 14.87 0.43
CA PRO A 496 9.12 14.82 -0.64
C PRO A 496 9.74 14.83 -2.04
N ASP A 497 11.02 15.18 -2.12
CA ASP A 497 11.73 15.31 -3.38
C ASP A 497 12.28 14.02 -3.97
N PHE A 498 12.34 12.92 -3.19
CA PHE A 498 12.97 11.66 -3.63
C PHE A 498 14.29 11.93 -4.36
N ASP A 499 15.13 12.76 -3.77
CA ASP A 499 16.45 12.99 -4.31
C ASP A 499 17.29 11.74 -4.02
N TRP A 500 17.28 10.81 -4.98
CA TRP A 500 18.05 9.57 -4.95
C TRP A 500 19.54 9.79 -5.20
N SER A 501 20.02 11.05 -5.22
CA SER A 501 21.43 11.39 -5.46
C SER A 501 22.39 11.01 -4.33
N TYR A 502 21.93 10.28 -3.31
CA TYR A 502 22.79 9.68 -2.29
C TYR A 502 23.49 8.42 -2.82
N THR A 503 24.33 8.57 -3.84
CA THR A 503 25.36 7.58 -4.17
C THR A 503 26.55 7.80 -3.24
N PHE A 504 26.83 6.84 -2.36
CA PHE A 504 28.06 6.81 -1.56
C PHE A 504 29.28 6.36 -2.39
#